data_AF-K6U9Y9-F1
#
_entry.id   AF-K6U9Y9-F1
#
_cell.length_a   1.000
_cell.length_b   1.000
_cell.length_c   1.000
_cell.angle_alpha   90.00
_cell.angle_beta   90.00
_cell.angle_gamma   90.00
#
_symmetry.space_group_name_H-M   'P 1'
#
loop_
_entity.id
_entity.type
_entity.pdbx_description
1 polymer ?
#
loop_
_entity_poly.entity_id
_entity_poly.type
_entity_poly.pdbx_seq_one_letter_code
_entity_poly.pdbx_strand_id
1 'polypeptide(L)'
;MKLQYFSILLVVLSSLFYHICQKSTPSILNPIAGLIVTYACALVVSIVSFFIFVPKTSLIESLRAANWTSFILGIAVVGLELGFLLSYRVGWNISVASLLSNTLVALLLIPVGILLYKEKISFTTISGALLCITGLILVSKR
;
A
#
# COMPACT_ATOMS: atom_id res chain seq x y z
N MET A 1 18.93 12.54 4.39
CA MET A 1 19.37 11.13 4.23
C MET A 1 18.84 10.20 5.32
N LYS A 2 19.21 10.30 6.61
CA LYS A 2 18.81 9.30 7.64
C LYS A 2 17.29 9.06 7.74
N LEU A 3 16.46 10.12 7.66
CA LEU A 3 15.01 10.00 7.76
C LEU A 3 14.37 9.34 6.52
N GLN A 4 14.89 9.58 5.31
CA GLN A 4 14.38 8.98 4.07
C GLN A 4 14.56 7.46 4.08
N TYR A 5 15.74 6.99 4.48
CA TYR A 5 16.01 5.56 4.60
C TYR A 5 15.20 4.91 5.71
N PHE A 6 14.99 5.61 6.83
CA PHE A 6 14.11 5.14 7.90
C PHE A 6 12.67 4.97 7.44
N SER A 7 12.12 5.95 6.72
CA SER A 7 10.76 5.86 6.17
C SER A 7 10.60 4.68 5.21
N ILE A 8 11.59 4.45 4.34
CA ILE A 8 11.58 3.30 3.42
C ILE A 8 11.66 1.98 4.21
N LEU A 9 12.53 1.89 5.22
CA LEU A 9 12.65 0.71 6.07
C LEU A 9 11.31 0.39 6.77
N LEU A 10 10.65 1.41 7.30
CA LEU A 10 9.35 1.27 7.95
C LEU A 10 8.29 0.73 6.98
N VAL A 11 8.26 1.26 5.74
CA VAL A 11 7.36 0.78 4.68
C VAL A 11 7.63 -0.68 4.34
N VAL A 12 8.90 -1.07 4.19
CA VAL A 12 9.29 -2.45 3.86
C VAL A 12 8.88 -3.42 4.97
N LEU A 13 9.21 -3.09 6.22
CA LEU A 13 8.84 -3.93 7.38
C LEU A 13 7.33 -4.05 7.50
N SER A 14 6.60 -2.95 7.38
CA SER A 14 5.13 -2.96 7.44
C SER A 14 4.52 -3.78 6.31
N SER A 15 5.07 -3.68 5.10
CA SER A 15 4.62 -4.47 3.93
C SER A 15 4.89 -5.96 4.10
N LEU A 16 5.99 -6.36 4.74
CA LEU A 16 6.27 -7.75 5.06
C LEU A 16 5.22 -8.32 6.03
N PHE A 17 5.00 -7.63 7.15
CA PHE A 17 3.98 -8.03 8.12
C PHE A 17 2.59 -8.07 7.49
N TYR A 18 2.26 -7.07 6.68
CA TYR A 18 1.03 -6.99 5.91
C TYR A 18 0.77 -8.27 5.11
N HIS A 19 1.69 -8.66 4.24
CA HIS A 19 1.53 -9.82 3.38
C HIS A 19 1.50 -11.15 4.17
N ILE A 20 2.28 -11.26 5.25
CA ILE A 20 2.28 -12.45 6.14
C ILE A 20 0.93 -12.59 6.85
N CYS A 21 0.42 -11.51 7.45
CA CYS A 21 -0.85 -11.51 8.15
C CYS A 21 -2.01 -11.79 7.18
N GLN A 22 -2.00 -11.17 6.00
CA GLN A 22 -3.00 -11.43 4.98
C GLN A 22 -3.02 -12.89 4.51
N LYS A 23 -1.86 -13.50 4.24
CA LYS A 23 -1.81 -14.93 3.85
C LYS A 23 -2.26 -15.86 4.99
N SER A 24 -1.96 -15.48 6.24
CA SER A 24 -2.33 -16.24 7.43
C SER A 24 -3.79 -16.04 7.85
N THR A 25 -4.50 -15.10 7.23
CA THR A 25 -5.91 -14.83 7.55
C THR A 25 -6.75 -16.05 7.17
N PRO A 26 -7.53 -16.62 8.10
CA PRO A 26 -8.34 -17.81 7.83
C PRO A 26 -9.29 -17.61 6.65
N SER A 27 -9.32 -18.58 5.73
CA SER A 27 -10.24 -18.59 4.59
C SER A 27 -11.71 -18.67 5.01
N ILE A 28 -11.97 -19.22 6.20
CA ILE A 28 -13.28 -19.33 6.83
C ILE A 28 -13.88 -17.98 7.25
N LEU A 29 -13.03 -16.98 7.51
CA LEU A 29 -13.49 -15.66 7.89
C LEU A 29 -14.09 -14.96 6.67
N ASN A 30 -15.21 -14.25 6.82
CA ASN A 30 -15.70 -13.39 5.76
C ASN A 30 -14.66 -12.27 5.50
N PRO A 31 -14.18 -12.06 4.25
CA PRO A 31 -13.21 -11.02 3.92
C PRO A 31 -13.59 -9.64 4.45
N ILE A 32 -14.87 -9.28 4.33
CA ILE A 32 -15.38 -7.98 4.74
C ILE A 32 -15.35 -7.86 6.28
N ALA A 33 -15.68 -8.93 7.00
CA ALA A 33 -15.58 -8.95 8.46
C ALA A 33 -14.12 -8.79 8.93
N GLY A 34 -13.17 -9.44 8.27
CA GLY A 34 -11.74 -9.27 8.53
C GLY A 34 -11.30 -7.81 8.35
N LEU A 35 -11.76 -7.16 7.27
CA LEU A 35 -11.46 -5.76 7.01
C LEU A 35 -12.04 -4.82 8.05
N ILE A 36 -13.28 -5.04 8.48
CA ILE A 36 -13.90 -4.22 9.54
C ILE A 36 -13.01 -4.24 10.79
N VAL A 37 -12.50 -5.42 11.19
CA VAL A 37 -11.60 -5.54 12.35
C VAL A 37 -10.26 -4.84 12.09
N THR A 38 -9.66 -5.02 10.91
CA THR A 38 -8.40 -4.36 10.53
C THR A 38 -8.54 -2.83 10.56
N TYR A 39 -9.63 -2.29 10.00
CA TYR A 39 -9.88 -0.84 10.00
C TYR A 39 -10.20 -0.30 11.38
N ALA A 40 -10.93 -1.04 12.21
CA ALA A 40 -11.17 -0.64 13.60
C ALA A 40 -9.85 -0.55 14.37
N CYS A 41 -8.95 -1.54 14.20
CA CYS A 41 -7.61 -1.51 14.79
C CYS A 41 -6.78 -0.34 14.25
N ALA A 42 -6.75 -0.14 12.93
CA ALA A 42 -6.05 0.97 12.29
C ALA A 42 -6.56 2.34 12.77
N LEU A 43 -7.86 2.49 12.98
CA LEU A 43 -8.48 3.70 13.52
C LEU A 43 -7.98 3.98 14.94
N VAL A 44 -8.01 2.97 15.82
CA VAL A 44 -7.53 3.12 17.22
C VAL A 44 -6.05 3.51 17.23
N VAL A 45 -5.20 2.82 16.47
CA VAL A 45 -3.77 3.13 16.37
C VAL A 45 -3.55 4.55 15.82
N SER A 46 -4.34 4.99 14.84
CA SER A 46 -4.24 6.33 14.27
C SER A 46 -4.64 7.41 15.26
N ILE A 47 -5.71 7.19 16.05
CA ILE A 47 -6.15 8.11 17.10
C ILE A 47 -5.07 8.23 18.19
N VAL A 48 -4.55 7.10 18.68
CA VAL A 48 -3.47 7.10 19.68
C VAL A 48 -2.23 7.84 19.16
N SER A 49 -1.86 7.60 17.90
CA SER A 49 -0.74 8.28 17.26
C SER A 49 -0.97 9.79 17.17
N PHE A 50 -2.19 10.24 16.84
CA PHE A 50 -2.53 11.66 16.79
C PHE A 50 -2.27 12.35 18.14
N PHE A 51 -2.70 11.75 19.25
CA PHE A 51 -2.49 12.34 20.58
C PHE A 51 -1.01 12.35 21.01
N ILE A 52 -0.20 11.39 20.57
CA ILE A 52 1.23 11.33 20.89
C ILE A 52 2.02 12.37 20.08
N PHE A 53 1.75 12.47 18.77
CA PHE A 53 2.57 13.27 17.85
C PHE A 53 2.04 14.69 17.59
N VAL A 54 0.74 14.95 17.81
CA VAL A 54 0.10 16.24 17.53
C VAL A 54 -0.66 16.78 18.75
N PRO A 55 0.03 16.99 19.91
CA PRO A 55 -0.64 17.28 21.17
C PRO A 55 -1.33 18.66 21.23
N LYS A 56 -1.05 19.58 20.30
CA LYS A 56 -1.53 20.97 20.33
C LYS A 56 -2.68 21.27 19.36
N THR A 57 -3.09 20.31 18.55
CA THR A 57 -4.14 20.52 17.54
C THR A 57 -5.40 19.80 17.95
N SER A 58 -6.56 20.46 17.84
CA SER A 58 -7.82 19.79 18.13
C SER A 58 -8.13 18.75 17.04
N LEU A 59 -8.58 17.58 17.47
CA LEU A 59 -8.90 16.47 16.57
C LEU A 59 -10.03 16.86 15.60
N ILE A 60 -10.99 17.67 16.08
CA ILE A 60 -12.11 18.20 15.29
C ILE A 60 -11.64 19.17 14.21
N GLU A 61 -10.69 20.07 14.48
CA GLU A 61 -10.13 20.95 13.44
C GLU A 61 -9.37 20.16 12.38
N SER A 62 -8.63 19.13 12.78
CA SER A 62 -7.90 18.27 11.86
C SER A 62 -8.84 17.43 10.98
N LEU A 63 -9.94 16.93 11.53
CA LEU A 63 -10.99 16.25 10.77
C LEU A 63 -11.73 17.21 9.82
N ARG A 64 -11.91 18.47 10.21
CA ARG A 64 -12.52 19.48 9.35
C ARG A 64 -11.62 19.88 8.19
N ALA A 65 -10.30 19.78 8.38
CA ALA A 65 -9.31 19.94 7.32
C ALA A 65 -9.22 18.70 6.41
N ALA A 66 -9.83 17.57 6.77
CA ALA A 66 -9.88 16.41 5.91
C ALA A 66 -10.66 16.75 4.63
N ASN A 67 -10.06 16.40 3.49
CA ASN A 67 -10.59 16.72 2.17
C ASN A 67 -11.13 15.46 1.47
N TRP A 68 -11.63 15.64 0.26
CA TRP A 68 -12.11 14.54 -0.59
C TRP A 68 -11.04 13.44 -0.84
N THR A 69 -9.74 13.78 -0.78
CA THR A 69 -8.66 12.80 -0.99
C THR A 69 -8.62 11.76 0.11
N SER A 70 -8.92 12.12 1.37
CA SER A 70 -8.99 11.17 2.48
C SER A 70 -10.11 10.14 2.28
N PHE A 71 -11.23 10.56 1.70
CA PHE A 71 -12.35 9.66 1.41
C PHE A 71 -12.00 8.66 0.30
N ILE A 72 -11.44 9.14 -0.81
CA ILE A 72 -11.01 8.27 -1.91
C ILE A 72 -9.89 7.34 -1.49
N LEU A 73 -8.94 7.82 -0.67
CA LEU A 73 -7.89 6.99 -0.13
C LEU A 73 -8.48 5.85 0.70
N GLY A 74 -9.48 6.12 1.55
CA GLY A 74 -10.19 5.08 2.30
C GLY A 74 -10.75 3.97 1.40
N ILE A 75 -11.45 4.35 0.32
CA ILE A 75 -11.99 3.39 -0.67
C ILE A 75 -10.86 2.60 -1.35
N ALA A 76 -9.78 3.29 -1.74
CA ALA A 76 -8.63 2.67 -2.40
C ALA A 76 -7.94 1.64 -1.51
N VAL A 77 -7.75 1.94 -0.21
CA VAL A 77 -7.15 0.99 0.74
C VAL A 77 -8.05 -0.24 0.90
N VAL A 78 -9.38 -0.07 0.95
CA VAL A 78 -10.30 -1.23 1.02
C VAL A 78 -10.14 -2.13 -0.20
N GLY A 79 -10.03 -1.53 -1.39
CA GLY A 79 -9.78 -2.27 -2.63
C GLY A 79 -8.44 -3.00 -2.63
N LEU A 80 -7.37 -2.35 -2.15
CA LEU A 80 -6.03 -2.96 -2.03
C LEU A 80 -6.06 -4.17 -1.10
N GLU A 81 -6.64 -4.00 0.09
CA GLU A 81 -6.74 -5.03 1.10
C GLU A 81 -7.55 -6.24 0.61
N LEU A 82 -8.73 -6.00 0.01
CA LEU A 82 -9.55 -7.04 -0.60
C LEU A 82 -8.81 -7.74 -1.74
N GLY A 83 -8.14 -6.99 -2.61
CA GLY A 83 -7.42 -7.52 -3.77
C GLY A 83 -6.34 -8.52 -3.38
N PHE A 84 -5.48 -8.14 -2.42
CA PHE A 84 -4.45 -9.06 -1.92
C PHE A 84 -5.06 -10.25 -1.18
N LEU A 85 -6.09 -10.04 -0.35
CA LEU A 85 -6.70 -11.12 0.42
C LEU A 85 -7.36 -12.15 -0.51
N LEU A 86 -8.04 -11.71 -1.57
CA LEU A 86 -8.59 -12.59 -2.60
C LEU A 86 -7.48 -13.31 -3.37
N SER A 87 -6.41 -12.62 -3.76
CA SER A 87 -5.28 -13.24 -4.47
C SER A 87 -4.68 -14.39 -3.66
N TYR A 88 -4.51 -14.21 -2.35
CA TYR A 88 -3.94 -15.22 -1.46
C TYR A 88 -4.87 -16.40 -1.20
N ARG A 89 -6.20 -16.17 -1.22
CA ARG A 89 -7.22 -17.23 -1.11
C ARG A 89 -7.25 -18.15 -2.33
N VAL A 90 -7.01 -17.61 -3.52
CA VAL A 90 -6.89 -18.42 -4.76
C VAL A 90 -5.57 -19.20 -4.80
N GLY A 91 -4.75 -19.10 -3.75
CA GLY A 91 -3.53 -19.89 -3.59
C GLY A 91 -2.29 -19.23 -4.19
N TRP A 92 -2.36 -17.97 -4.64
CA TRP A 92 -1.18 -17.28 -5.15
C TRP A 92 -0.07 -17.22 -4.10
N ASN A 93 1.16 -17.34 -4.60
CA ASN A 93 2.38 -17.15 -3.82
C ASN A 93 2.49 -15.69 -3.37
N ILE A 94 2.88 -15.48 -2.11
CA ILE A 94 3.02 -14.14 -1.52
C ILE A 94 3.92 -13.26 -2.40
N SER A 95 5.07 -13.80 -2.77
CA SER A 95 6.10 -13.10 -3.55
C SER A 95 5.64 -12.75 -4.97
N VAL A 96 4.88 -13.63 -5.64
CA VAL A 96 4.43 -13.37 -7.02
C VAL A 96 3.34 -12.30 -7.02
N ALA A 97 2.36 -12.40 -6.11
CA ALA A 97 1.28 -11.41 -6.02
C ALA A 97 1.80 -10.01 -5.67
N SER A 98 2.67 -9.90 -4.66
CA SER A 98 3.23 -8.61 -4.25
C SER A 98 4.15 -8.01 -5.30
N LEU A 99 5.01 -8.82 -5.94
CA LEU A 99 5.91 -8.35 -6.99
C LEU A 99 5.13 -7.87 -8.22
N LEU A 100 4.14 -8.65 -8.66
CA LEU A 100 3.34 -8.31 -9.83
C LEU A 100 2.51 -7.05 -9.59
N SER A 101 1.83 -6.97 -8.45
CA SER A 101 1.05 -5.78 -8.07
C SER A 101 1.93 -4.53 -7.97
N ASN A 102 3.02 -4.58 -7.19
CA ASN A 102 3.88 -3.42 -6.98
C ASN A 102 4.57 -2.97 -8.28
N THR A 103 4.95 -3.92 -9.15
CA THR A 103 5.54 -3.59 -10.45
C THR A 103 4.52 -2.93 -11.37
N LEU A 104 3.30 -3.49 -11.48
CA LEU A 104 2.24 -2.88 -12.29
C LEU A 104 1.86 -1.48 -11.79
N VAL A 105 1.75 -1.29 -10.47
CA VAL A 105 1.50 0.02 -9.87
C VAL A 105 2.63 0.98 -10.19
N ALA A 106 3.90 0.57 -10.04
CA ALA A 106 5.05 1.41 -10.39
C ALA A 106 5.03 1.82 -11.86
N LEU A 107 4.69 0.91 -12.78
CA LEU A 107 4.58 1.20 -14.21
C LEU A 107 3.45 2.16 -14.54
N LEU A 108 2.29 2.03 -13.89
CA LEU A 108 1.15 2.93 -14.07
C LEU A 108 1.39 4.29 -13.43
N LEU A 109 2.21 4.37 -12.37
CA LEU A 109 2.57 5.64 -11.74
C LEU A 109 3.50 6.49 -12.62
N ILE A 110 4.30 5.90 -13.52
CA ILE A 110 5.15 6.64 -14.46
C ILE A 110 4.35 7.65 -15.31
N PRO A 111 3.34 7.24 -16.11
CA PRO A 111 2.55 8.18 -16.90
C PRO A 111 1.70 9.10 -16.03
N VAL A 112 1.22 8.64 -14.87
CA VAL A 112 0.47 9.48 -13.92
C VAL A 112 1.36 10.58 -13.34
N GLY A 113 2.60 10.28 -12.99
CA GLY A 113 3.62 11.22 -12.52
C GLY A 113 3.96 12.27 -13.57
N ILE A 114 4.07 11.87 -14.84
CA ILE A 114 4.26 12.81 -15.96
C ILE A 114 3.05 13.72 -16.12
N LEU A 115 1.84 13.15 -16.21
CA LEU A 115 0.64 13.90 -16.63
C LEU A 115 0.09 14.80 -15.52
N LEU A 116 0.01 14.28 -14.29
CA LEU A 116 -0.59 14.99 -13.15
C LEU A 116 0.43 15.79 -12.35
N TYR A 117 1.61 15.21 -12.11
CA TYR A 117 2.64 15.79 -11.23
C TYR A 117 3.77 16.50 -11.99
N LYS A 118 3.77 16.44 -13.33
CA LYS A 118 4.78 17.05 -14.22
C LYS A 118 6.20 16.61 -13.87
N GLU A 119 6.36 15.37 -13.42
CA GLU A 119 7.67 14.82 -13.08
C GLU A 119 8.57 14.72 -14.32
N LYS A 120 9.82 15.16 -14.19
CA LYS A 120 10.82 15.00 -15.25
C LYS A 120 11.33 13.57 -15.22
N ILE A 121 10.86 12.77 -16.16
CA ILE A 121 11.32 11.38 -16.30
C ILE A 121 12.62 11.35 -17.10
N SER A 122 13.63 10.72 -16.50
CA SER A 122 14.91 10.45 -17.14
C SER A 122 14.81 9.18 -17.99
N PHE A 123 15.62 9.11 -19.05
CA PHE A 123 15.77 7.90 -19.88
C PHE A 123 16.15 6.66 -19.04
N THR A 124 16.84 6.88 -17.92
CA THR A 124 17.21 5.84 -16.95
C THR A 124 16.02 5.24 -16.19
N THR A 125 14.96 6.03 -15.93
CA THR A 125 13.75 5.52 -15.27
C THR A 125 12.98 4.58 -16.20
N ILE A 126 12.96 4.90 -17.50
CA ILE A 126 12.30 4.09 -18.54
C ILE A 126 13.05 2.76 -18.73
N SER A 127 14.39 2.80 -18.80
CA SER A 127 15.19 1.57 -18.89
C SER A 127 15.09 0.72 -17.62
N GLY A 128 15.04 1.34 -16.44
CA GLY A 128 14.79 0.66 -15.17
C GLY A 128 13.42 -0.02 -15.12
N ALA A 129 12.37 0.65 -15.60
CA ALA A 129 11.03 0.09 -15.70
C ALA A 129 10.98 -1.16 -16.61
N LEU A 130 11.66 -1.11 -17.77
CA LEU A 130 11.80 -2.26 -18.66
C LEU A 130 12.51 -3.43 -17.97
N LEU A 131 13.58 -3.17 -17.21
CA LEU A 131 14.27 -4.21 -16.44
C LEU A 131 13.37 -4.82 -15.36
N CYS A 132 12.58 -4.02 -14.63
CA CYS A 132 11.61 -4.53 -13.67
C CYS A 132 10.58 -5.46 -14.31
N ILE A 133 10.08 -5.14 -15.51
CA ILE A 133 9.17 -6.01 -16.27
C ILE A 133 9.85 -7.34 -16.61
N THR A 134 11.08 -7.31 -17.13
CA THR A 134 11.81 -8.54 -17.47
C THR A 134 12.07 -9.41 -16.24
N GLY A 135 12.42 -8.80 -15.11
CA GLY A 135 12.60 -9.49 -13.83
C GLY A 135 11.29 -10.12 -13.32
N LEU A 136 10.17 -9.39 -13.44
CA LEU A 136 8.84 -9.91 -13.09
C LEU A 136 8.48 -11.14 -13.95
N ILE A 137 8.71 -11.10 -15.25
CA ILE A 137 8.43 -12.24 -16.15
C ILE A 137 9.26 -13.46 -15.74
N LEU A 138 10.53 -13.28 -15.41
CA LEU A 138 11.41 -14.37 -14.95
C LEU A 138 10.92 -14.99 -13.64
N VAL A 139 10.50 -14.17 -12.67
CA VAL A 139 9.98 -14.65 -11.37
C VAL A 139 8.61 -15.29 -11.50
N SER A 140 7.75 -14.76 -12.38
CA SER A 140 6.39 -15.25 -12.59
C SER A 140 6.30 -16.52 -13.45
N LYS A 141 7.37 -16.90 -14.17
CA LYS A 141 7.40 -18.09 -15.05
C LYS A 141 7.79 -19.37 -14.30
N ARG A 142 7.60 -19.41 -12.98
CA ARG A 142 7.89 -20.56 -12.12
C ARG A 142 6.62 -21.02 -11.44
#